data_AF-A0A926QE62-F1
#
_entry.id   AF-A0A926QE62-F1
#
_cell.length_a   1.000
_cell.length_b   1.000
_cell.length_c   1.000
_cell.angle_alpha   90.00
_cell.angle_beta   90.00
_cell.angle_gamma   90.00
#
_symmetry.space_group_name_H-M   'P 1'
#
loop_
_entity.id
_entity.type
_entity.pdbx_description
1 polymer ?
#
loop_
_entity_poly.entity_id
_entity_poly.type
_entity_poly.pdbx_seq_one_letter_code
_entity_poly.pdbx_strand_id
1 'polypeptide(L)'
;MSTTASRLALKRSLAAVGLASTLLLTGCGSAPAEESFASSQGAEQAVPAAPAETAPGAAESTEAPAAPAETAPETAKPADEWFDVAYEDSYKSVFLLSAAQIKDATGLDVATASASDLSTAFADAELWAGDSRSADYADVIVTAFKNESDRLNGTVNALRNDDGARLKVFVKHDSHKTIAHVQTSHEGDQHHG
;
A
#
# COMPACT_ATOMS: atom_id res chain seq x y z
N MET A 1 16.80 -8.72 -40.27
CA MET A 1 16.86 -7.25 -40.24
C MET A 1 16.86 -6.85 -38.77
N SER A 2 18.02 -6.49 -38.25
CA SER A 2 18.26 -6.19 -36.84
C SER A 2 18.06 -4.71 -36.57
N THR A 3 17.31 -4.36 -35.52
CA THR A 3 17.26 -2.99 -35.00
C THR A 3 17.65 -3.04 -33.52
N THR A 4 18.93 -2.82 -33.26
CA THR A 4 19.50 -2.64 -31.93
C THR A 4 19.30 -1.19 -31.51
N ALA A 5 18.43 -0.93 -30.53
CA ALA A 5 18.24 0.41 -29.96
C ALA A 5 19.04 0.54 -28.66
N SER A 6 20.13 1.31 -28.72
CA SER A 6 20.90 1.76 -27.56
C SER A 6 20.07 2.73 -26.71
N ARG A 7 19.81 2.41 -25.44
CA ARG A 7 19.32 3.39 -24.46
C ARG A 7 20.52 3.88 -23.63
N LEU A 8 20.87 5.15 -23.83
CA LEU A 8 21.85 5.89 -23.05
C LEU A 8 21.33 6.09 -21.62
N ALA A 9 22.09 5.62 -20.63
CA ALA A 9 21.87 5.91 -19.22
C ALA A 9 22.16 7.39 -18.93
N LEU A 10 21.12 8.17 -18.61
CA LEU A 10 21.24 9.55 -18.18
C LEU A 10 21.57 9.59 -16.69
N LYS A 11 22.86 9.69 -16.36
CA LYS A 11 23.33 10.01 -15.00
C LYS A 11 22.85 11.41 -14.62
N ARG A 12 21.85 11.50 -13.75
CA ARG A 12 21.53 12.74 -13.03
C ARG A 12 22.38 12.79 -11.76
N SER A 13 23.32 13.72 -11.75
CA SER A 13 24.11 14.13 -10.58
C SER A 13 23.59 15.48 -10.07
N LEU A 14 23.84 15.73 -8.77
CA LEU A 14 23.77 17.01 -8.04
C LEU A 14 22.37 17.42 -7.51
N ALA A 15 22.21 17.99 -6.31
CA ALA A 15 23.14 18.41 -5.26
C ALA A 15 22.42 18.40 -3.89
N ALA A 16 23.16 18.03 -2.85
CA ALA A 16 22.73 18.20 -1.46
C ALA A 16 22.82 19.69 -1.08
N VAL A 17 21.68 20.29 -0.73
CA VAL A 17 21.62 21.59 -0.05
C VAL A 17 21.22 21.32 1.40
N GLY A 18 22.19 21.44 2.30
CA GLY A 18 21.97 21.42 3.73
C GLY A 18 21.34 22.73 4.18
N LEU A 19 20.25 22.63 4.94
CA LEU A 19 19.74 23.71 5.77
C LEU A 19 19.71 23.21 7.21
N ALA A 20 20.71 23.66 7.96
CA ALA A 20 20.72 23.59 9.41
C ALA A 20 19.64 24.55 9.94
N SER A 21 18.63 24.02 10.62
CA SER A 21 17.69 24.81 11.41
C SER A 21 17.82 24.42 12.87
N THR A 22 18.51 25.28 13.62
CA THR A 22 18.63 25.24 15.07
C THR A 22 17.33 25.79 15.67
N LEU A 23 16.49 24.93 16.23
CA LEU A 23 15.32 25.34 17.01
C LEU A 23 15.53 24.98 18.48
N LEU A 24 15.80 26.02 19.27
CA LEU A 24 15.72 26.03 20.72
C LEU A 24 14.25 26.01 21.13
N LEU A 25 13.76 24.94 21.77
CA LEU A 25 12.51 24.99 22.52
C LEU A 25 12.71 24.53 23.97
N THR A 26 12.73 25.53 24.83
CA THR A 26 12.55 25.50 26.27
C THR A 26 11.12 25.05 26.61
N GLY A 27 10.95 24.13 27.56
CA GLY A 27 9.62 23.85 28.12
C GLY A 27 9.50 22.54 28.89
N CYS A 28 10.17 22.41 30.03
CA CYS A 28 9.87 21.37 31.03
C CYS A 28 8.63 21.79 31.83
N GLY A 29 7.50 21.14 31.58
CA GLY A 29 6.31 21.17 32.44
C GLY A 29 6.02 19.77 32.97
N SER A 30 6.13 19.60 34.28
CA SER A 30 5.94 18.33 34.99
C SER A 30 4.47 18.06 35.32
N ALA A 31 3.94 16.96 34.76
CA ALA A 31 3.16 15.87 35.39
C ALA A 31 1.88 16.20 36.26
N PRO A 32 1.19 15.20 36.85
CA PRO A 32 0.05 14.50 36.23
C PRO A 32 -1.23 14.50 37.10
N ALA A 33 -2.38 14.12 36.51
CA ALA A 33 -3.56 13.61 37.22
C ALA A 33 -4.28 12.67 36.23
N GLU A 34 -4.21 11.35 36.41
CA GLU A 34 -5.17 10.55 37.18
C GLU A 34 -6.63 10.84 36.78
N GLU A 35 -7.26 9.90 36.07
CA GLU A 35 -8.60 9.42 36.44
C GLU A 35 -8.91 8.07 35.77
N SER A 36 -9.14 7.09 36.64
CA SER A 36 -9.67 5.76 36.36
C SER A 36 -11.17 5.81 36.09
N PHE A 37 -11.65 5.15 35.04
CA PHE A 37 -12.98 4.51 34.99
C PHE A 37 -12.86 3.28 34.06
N ALA A 38 -12.73 2.06 34.56
CA ALA A 38 -13.78 1.18 35.11
C ALA A 38 -14.85 0.76 34.08
N SER A 39 -14.76 -0.54 33.73
CA SER A 39 -15.87 -1.49 33.54
C SER A 39 -16.90 -1.26 32.42
N SER A 40 -16.98 -2.24 31.51
CA SER A 40 -18.15 -3.15 31.43
C SER A 40 -17.88 -4.31 30.46
N GLN A 41 -17.65 -5.49 31.02
CA GLN A 41 -17.85 -6.77 30.34
C GLN A 41 -19.35 -7.07 30.35
N GLY A 42 -19.97 -7.11 29.17
CA GLY A 42 -21.30 -7.69 28.98
C GLY A 42 -21.15 -9.06 28.33
N ALA A 43 -21.29 -10.11 29.13
CA ALA A 43 -21.57 -11.45 28.63
C ALA A 43 -23.09 -11.59 28.52
N GLU A 44 -23.61 -12.01 27.37
CA GLU A 44 -24.93 -12.63 27.33
C GLU A 44 -24.96 -13.74 26.26
N GLN A 45 -25.25 -14.94 26.74
CA GLN A 45 -25.49 -16.18 26.00
C GLN A 45 -26.74 -16.09 25.13
N ALA A 46 -26.79 -16.81 24.01
CA ALA A 46 -27.53 -18.08 23.91
C ALA A 46 -27.66 -18.60 22.46
N VAL A 47 -27.33 -19.88 22.30
CA VAL A 47 -27.76 -20.85 21.25
C VAL A 47 -29.24 -21.23 21.54
N PRO A 48 -30.08 -21.91 20.71
CA PRO A 48 -29.88 -22.61 19.42
C PRO A 48 -30.98 -22.36 18.35
N ALA A 49 -30.79 -22.88 17.12
CA ALA A 49 -31.84 -23.58 16.34
C ALA A 49 -31.32 -24.05 14.96
N ALA A 50 -31.24 -25.37 14.77
CA ALA A 50 -31.36 -26.02 13.47
C ALA A 50 -32.85 -26.20 13.13
N PRO A 51 -33.23 -26.31 11.83
CA PRO A 51 -33.58 -27.66 11.36
C PRO A 51 -33.27 -27.98 9.88
N ALA A 52 -32.97 -29.27 9.68
CA ALA A 52 -33.40 -30.22 8.64
C ALA A 52 -33.29 -29.90 7.13
N GLU A 53 -32.35 -30.62 6.49
CA GLU A 53 -32.56 -31.71 5.52
C GLU A 53 -33.55 -31.51 4.34
N THR A 54 -33.05 -31.57 3.10
CA THR A 54 -33.65 -32.34 1.99
C THR A 54 -32.54 -32.73 1.00
N ALA A 55 -32.57 -33.99 0.57
CA ALA A 55 -31.54 -34.72 -0.16
C ALA A 55 -31.68 -34.62 -1.71
N PRO A 56 -31.26 -35.63 -2.50
CA PRO A 56 -30.16 -35.56 -3.45
C PRO A 56 -30.61 -35.45 -4.92
N GLY A 57 -29.79 -34.82 -5.76
CA GLY A 57 -29.96 -34.79 -7.21
C GLY A 57 -28.68 -35.20 -7.92
N ALA A 58 -28.56 -36.50 -8.20
CA ALA A 58 -27.58 -37.01 -9.14
C ALA A 58 -27.99 -36.58 -10.57
N ALA A 59 -27.10 -35.88 -11.25
CA ALA A 59 -27.11 -35.78 -12.70
C ALA A 59 -25.67 -36.01 -13.17
N GLU A 60 -25.44 -37.25 -13.54
CA GLU A 60 -24.33 -37.72 -14.35
C GLU A 60 -24.29 -36.89 -15.65
N SER A 61 -23.17 -36.20 -15.90
CA SER A 61 -22.86 -35.68 -17.23
C SER A 61 -21.40 -35.98 -17.51
N THR A 62 -21.26 -37.08 -18.23
CA THR A 62 -20.18 -37.54 -19.07
C THR A 62 -19.14 -36.48 -19.44
N GLU A 63 -17.93 -36.81 -19.01
CA GLU A 63 -16.63 -36.41 -19.51
C GLU A 63 -16.59 -36.01 -21.00
N ALA A 64 -16.23 -34.75 -21.24
CA ALA A 64 -15.61 -34.31 -22.48
C ALA A 64 -14.19 -33.87 -22.13
N PRO A 65 -13.14 -34.32 -22.86
CA PRO A 65 -11.78 -33.91 -22.59
C PRO A 65 -11.65 -32.41 -22.86
N ALA A 66 -11.60 -31.63 -21.77
CA ALA A 66 -11.19 -30.25 -21.84
C ALA A 66 -9.74 -30.23 -22.32
N ALA A 67 -9.54 -29.59 -23.47
CA ALA A 67 -8.23 -29.28 -24.03
C ALA A 67 -7.32 -28.68 -22.94
N PRO A 68 -5.99 -28.89 -23.02
CA PRO A 68 -5.06 -28.27 -22.08
C PRO A 68 -5.37 -26.78 -22.04
N ALA A 69 -5.73 -26.28 -20.85
CA ALA A 69 -5.86 -24.87 -20.60
C ALA A 69 -4.54 -24.24 -21.00
N GLU A 70 -4.56 -23.56 -22.15
CA GLU A 70 -3.51 -22.66 -22.57
C GLU A 70 -3.22 -21.77 -21.37
N THR A 71 -2.04 -21.96 -20.79
CA THR A 71 -1.45 -21.04 -19.84
C THR A 71 -1.46 -19.69 -20.55
N ALA A 72 -2.43 -18.85 -20.21
CA ALA A 72 -2.47 -17.48 -20.68
C ALA A 72 -1.10 -16.89 -20.34
N PRO A 73 -0.41 -16.26 -21.31
CA PRO A 73 0.87 -15.66 -21.04
C PRO A 73 0.66 -14.65 -19.92
N GLU A 74 1.36 -14.87 -18.81
CA GLU A 74 1.59 -13.88 -17.77
C GLU A 74 2.07 -12.63 -18.50
N THR A 75 1.18 -11.64 -18.65
CA THR A 75 1.49 -10.38 -19.31
C THR A 75 2.65 -9.78 -18.54
N ALA A 76 3.84 -9.85 -19.12
CA ALA A 76 5.04 -9.26 -18.56
C ALA A 76 4.71 -7.81 -18.20
N LYS A 77 4.72 -7.52 -16.90
CA LYS A 77 4.47 -6.19 -16.35
C LYS A 77 5.36 -5.18 -17.08
N PRO A 78 4.80 -4.11 -17.68
CA PRO A 78 5.62 -3.15 -18.40
C PRO A 78 6.67 -2.55 -17.46
N ALA A 79 7.89 -2.40 -17.97
CA ALA A 79 9.07 -1.98 -17.21
C ALA A 79 9.01 -0.55 -16.64
N ASP A 80 7.89 0.15 -16.84
CA ASP A 80 7.62 1.51 -16.34
C ASP A 80 6.69 1.51 -15.11
N GLU A 81 6.26 0.34 -14.62
CA GLU A 81 5.33 0.24 -13.49
C GLU A 81 6.03 0.07 -12.14
N TRP A 82 6.30 1.18 -11.47
CA TRP A 82 6.96 1.22 -10.15
C TRP A 82 6.04 0.92 -8.96
N PHE A 83 4.76 0.60 -9.20
CA PHE A 83 3.83 0.04 -8.20
C PHE A 83 2.89 -0.99 -8.86
N ASP A 84 2.16 -1.75 -8.05
CA ASP A 84 1.06 -2.64 -8.48
C ASP A 84 -0.29 -2.01 -8.16
N VAL A 85 -1.27 -2.17 -9.06
CA VAL A 85 -2.67 -1.86 -8.77
C VAL A 85 -3.33 -3.14 -8.26
N ALA A 86 -3.60 -3.20 -6.96
CA ALA A 86 -4.25 -4.36 -6.35
C ALA A 86 -5.77 -4.33 -6.54
N TYR A 87 -6.35 -3.14 -6.67
CA TYR A 87 -7.80 -2.94 -6.85
C TYR A 87 -8.08 -1.53 -7.38
N GLU A 88 -9.04 -1.40 -8.29
CA GLU A 88 -9.54 -0.10 -8.75
C GLU A 88 -11.02 -0.21 -9.16
N ASP A 89 -11.87 0.64 -8.60
CA ASP A 89 -13.24 0.87 -9.03
C ASP A 89 -13.67 2.33 -8.77
N SER A 90 -14.96 2.63 -8.93
CA SER A 90 -15.52 3.96 -8.69
C SER A 90 -15.50 4.41 -7.21
N TYR A 91 -15.18 3.53 -6.27
CA TYR A 91 -15.24 3.76 -4.82
C TYR A 91 -13.89 3.67 -4.13
N LYS A 92 -12.93 2.94 -4.68
CA LYS A 92 -11.58 2.84 -4.13
C LYS A 92 -10.53 2.46 -5.17
N SER A 93 -9.32 2.94 -4.93
CA SER A 93 -8.09 2.53 -5.65
C SER A 93 -7.05 2.09 -4.63
N VAL A 94 -6.33 1.01 -4.91
CA VAL A 94 -5.32 0.44 -4.01
C VAL A 94 -4.03 0.19 -4.77
N PHE A 95 -2.99 0.89 -4.37
CA PHE A 95 -1.64 0.74 -4.90
C PHE A 95 -0.76 0.01 -3.90
N LEU A 96 0.01 -0.97 -4.35
CA LEU A 96 0.95 -1.73 -3.54
C LEU A 96 2.37 -1.53 -4.04
N LEU A 97 3.29 -1.33 -3.10
CA LEU A 97 4.71 -1.15 -3.37
C LEU A 97 5.51 -2.11 -2.48
N SER A 98 6.34 -2.92 -3.13
CA SER A 98 7.38 -3.72 -2.46
C SER A 98 8.60 -2.83 -2.13
N ALA A 99 9.50 -3.32 -1.29
CA ALA A 99 10.75 -2.61 -0.99
C ALA A 99 11.58 -2.31 -2.26
N ALA A 100 11.63 -3.23 -3.23
CA ALA A 100 12.31 -3.04 -4.50
C ALA A 100 11.68 -1.91 -5.33
N GLN A 101 10.36 -1.91 -5.44
CA GLN A 101 9.60 -0.85 -6.12
C GLN A 101 9.78 0.53 -5.48
N ILE A 102 9.81 0.59 -4.14
CA ILE A 102 10.09 1.83 -3.42
C ILE A 102 11.48 2.37 -3.80
N LYS A 103 12.48 1.49 -3.87
CA LYS A 103 13.84 1.87 -4.28
C LYS A 103 13.91 2.32 -5.74
N ASP A 104 13.20 1.65 -6.64
CA ASP A 104 13.16 2.03 -8.06
C ASP A 104 12.47 3.39 -8.26
N ALA A 105 11.40 3.64 -7.51
CA ALA A 105 10.63 4.88 -7.57
C ALA A 105 11.35 6.10 -6.98
N THR A 106 11.99 5.91 -5.82
CA THR A 106 12.52 7.02 -5.02
C THR A 106 14.05 7.11 -5.03
N GLY A 107 14.72 6.05 -5.47
CA GLY A 107 16.17 5.88 -5.31
C GLY A 107 16.59 5.51 -3.88
N LEU A 108 15.66 5.36 -2.94
CA LEU A 108 15.93 5.10 -1.52
C LEU A 108 15.74 3.63 -1.17
N ASP A 109 16.76 3.03 -0.57
CA ASP A 109 16.69 1.65 -0.11
C ASP A 109 15.99 1.56 1.25
N VAL A 110 14.86 0.84 1.33
CA VAL A 110 14.08 0.71 2.57
C VAL A 110 14.90 0.15 3.73
N ALA A 111 15.90 -0.70 3.46
CA ALA A 111 16.77 -1.26 4.49
C ALA A 111 17.64 -0.21 5.20
N THR A 112 17.91 0.94 4.56
CA THR A 112 18.85 1.94 5.07
C THR A 112 18.29 3.36 5.19
N ALA A 113 17.34 3.75 4.34
CA ALA A 113 16.74 5.08 4.33
C ALA A 113 15.87 5.32 5.56
N SER A 114 15.82 6.55 6.09
CA SER A 114 14.90 6.82 7.21
C SER A 114 13.45 6.88 6.74
N ALA A 115 12.49 6.64 7.65
CA ALA A 115 11.07 6.84 7.35
C ALA A 115 10.76 8.29 6.95
N SER A 116 11.53 9.26 7.45
CA SER A 116 11.40 10.67 7.08
C SER A 116 11.86 10.95 5.65
N ASP A 117 12.94 10.29 5.19
CA ASP A 117 13.41 10.42 3.80
C ASP A 117 12.39 9.83 2.83
N LEU A 118 11.86 8.65 3.16
CA LEU A 118 10.80 8.01 2.39
C LEU A 118 9.52 8.84 2.40
N SER A 119 9.13 9.40 3.54
CA SER A 119 7.98 10.32 3.64
C SER A 119 8.16 11.52 2.72
N THR A 120 9.35 12.12 2.71
CA THR A 120 9.66 13.27 1.85
C THR A 120 9.60 12.90 0.38
N ALA A 121 10.17 11.75 0.00
CA ALA A 121 10.12 11.27 -1.38
C ALA A 121 8.69 10.98 -1.86
N PHE A 122 7.87 10.32 -1.03
CA PHE A 122 6.47 10.06 -1.37
C PHE A 122 5.54 11.28 -1.25
N ALA A 123 5.99 12.33 -0.57
CA ALA A 123 5.31 13.63 -0.50
C ALA A 123 5.63 14.53 -1.72
N ASP A 124 6.38 14.04 -2.70
CA ASP A 124 6.55 14.67 -4.00
C ASP A 124 5.37 14.32 -4.92
N ALA A 125 4.63 15.34 -5.35
CA ALA A 125 3.48 15.16 -6.23
C ALA A 125 3.91 14.72 -7.63
N GLU A 126 5.10 15.11 -8.11
CA GLU A 126 5.58 14.75 -9.45
C GLU A 126 5.79 13.24 -9.59
N LEU A 127 6.18 12.57 -8.50
CA LEU A 127 6.32 11.11 -8.45
C LEU A 127 4.99 10.42 -8.82
N TRP A 128 3.89 10.84 -8.20
CA TRP A 128 2.57 10.25 -8.40
C TRP A 128 1.88 10.75 -9.66
N ALA A 129 2.10 12.00 -10.05
CA ALA A 129 1.57 12.58 -11.28
C ALA A 129 2.24 12.01 -12.54
N GLY A 130 3.45 11.44 -12.41
CA GLY A 130 4.19 10.82 -13.50
C GLY A 130 3.59 9.51 -14.03
N ASP A 131 2.73 8.83 -13.25
CA ASP A 131 2.02 7.62 -13.66
C ASP A 131 0.53 7.92 -13.84
N SER A 132 -0.01 7.61 -15.02
CA SER A 132 -1.41 7.91 -15.37
C SER A 132 -2.44 7.27 -14.45
N ARG A 133 -2.09 6.19 -13.74
CA ARG A 133 -2.99 5.47 -12.82
C ARG A 133 -3.12 6.14 -11.46
N SER A 134 -2.11 6.92 -11.05
CA SER A 134 -2.10 7.67 -9.80
C SER A 134 -2.24 9.18 -9.98
N ALA A 135 -2.16 9.67 -11.21
CA ALA A 135 -2.11 11.10 -11.49
C ALA A 135 -3.31 11.88 -10.91
N ASP A 136 -4.52 11.35 -11.07
CA ASP A 136 -5.75 11.97 -10.54
C ASP A 136 -5.80 11.97 -9.00
N TYR A 137 -4.92 11.20 -8.34
CA TYR A 137 -4.88 11.05 -6.88
C TYR A 137 -3.61 11.63 -6.25
N ALA A 138 -2.70 12.23 -7.03
CA ALA A 138 -1.38 12.64 -6.56
C ALA A 138 -1.45 13.55 -5.32
N ASP A 139 -2.31 14.57 -5.33
CA ASP A 139 -2.44 15.54 -4.23
C ASP A 139 -2.94 14.89 -2.93
N VAL A 140 -3.93 14.00 -3.03
CA VAL A 140 -4.48 13.33 -1.85
C VAL A 140 -3.50 12.30 -1.28
N ILE A 141 -2.73 11.63 -2.15
CA ILE A 141 -1.68 10.69 -1.75
C ILE A 141 -0.56 11.43 -1.04
N VAL A 142 -0.04 12.52 -1.61
CA VAL A 142 0.98 13.37 -0.96
C VAL A 142 0.51 13.88 0.40
N THR A 143 -0.75 14.31 0.48
CA THR A 143 -1.36 14.74 1.75
C THR A 143 -1.37 13.60 2.78
N ALA A 144 -1.68 12.37 2.36
CA ALA A 144 -1.62 11.20 3.24
C ALA A 144 -0.20 10.96 3.77
N PHE A 145 0.84 11.01 2.93
CA PHE A 145 2.23 10.83 3.38
C PHE A 145 2.72 11.92 4.32
N LYS A 146 2.20 13.15 4.19
CA LYS A 146 2.50 14.26 5.12
C LYS A 146 1.81 14.08 6.47
N ASN A 147 0.56 13.58 6.46
CA ASN A 147 -0.26 13.49 7.67
C ASN A 147 -0.09 12.16 8.43
N GLU A 148 0.35 11.11 7.75
CA GLU A 148 0.42 9.73 8.29
C GLU A 148 1.86 9.23 8.43
N SER A 149 2.80 10.11 8.75
CA SER A 149 4.23 9.77 8.91
C SER A 149 4.49 8.66 9.93
N ASP A 150 3.73 8.62 11.04
CA ASP A 150 3.82 7.55 12.04
C ASP A 150 3.44 6.18 11.47
N ARG A 151 2.41 6.12 10.62
CA ARG A 151 2.00 4.88 9.93
C ARG A 151 3.03 4.44 8.91
N LEU A 152 3.64 5.40 8.20
CA LEU A 152 4.73 5.10 7.29
C LEU A 152 5.91 4.49 8.05
N ASN A 153 6.26 5.00 9.23
CA ASN A 153 7.34 4.42 10.04
C ASN A 153 7.05 2.95 10.41
N GLY A 154 5.82 2.64 10.83
CA GLY A 154 5.37 1.27 11.04
C GLY A 154 5.50 0.40 9.78
N THR A 155 5.13 0.94 8.64
CA THR A 155 5.21 0.26 7.34
C THR A 155 6.65 0.01 6.90
N VAL A 156 7.54 0.99 7.06
CA VAL A 156 8.98 0.86 6.77
C VAL A 156 9.61 -0.19 7.68
N ASN A 157 9.21 -0.22 8.96
CA ASN A 157 9.66 -1.28 9.86
C ASN A 157 9.16 -2.66 9.40
N ALA A 158 7.89 -2.80 8.98
CA ALA A 158 7.40 -4.06 8.45
C ALA A 158 8.17 -4.51 7.20
N LEU A 159 8.35 -3.62 6.22
CA LEU A 159 9.10 -3.86 4.99
C LEU A 159 10.56 -4.32 5.21
N ARG A 160 11.17 -3.97 6.34
CA ARG A 160 12.54 -4.40 6.68
C ARG A 160 12.61 -5.79 7.30
N ASN A 161 11.55 -6.18 7.99
CA ASN A 161 11.54 -7.37 8.83
C ASN A 161 10.72 -8.51 8.22
N ASP A 162 9.95 -8.23 7.17
CA ASP A 162 9.06 -9.17 6.49
C ASP A 162 9.13 -8.94 4.97
N ASP A 163 9.64 -9.93 4.23
CA ASP A 163 9.76 -9.90 2.77
C ASP A 163 8.39 -9.87 2.07
N GLY A 164 7.33 -10.33 2.74
CA GLY A 164 5.94 -10.28 2.25
C GLY A 164 5.21 -8.99 2.60
N ALA A 165 5.84 -8.07 3.35
CA ALA A 165 5.24 -6.78 3.65
C ALA A 165 5.30 -5.84 2.44
N ARG A 166 4.25 -5.05 2.27
CA ARG A 166 4.09 -4.07 1.19
C ARG A 166 3.55 -2.76 1.74
N LEU A 167 4.05 -1.64 1.21
CA LEU A 167 3.42 -0.35 1.39
C LEU A 167 2.12 -0.32 0.57
N LYS A 168 1.02 -0.01 1.23
CA LYS A 168 -0.30 0.09 0.63
C LYS A 168 -0.77 1.53 0.67
N VAL A 169 -1.08 2.08 -0.49
CA VAL A 169 -1.76 3.37 -0.62
C VAL A 169 -3.21 3.07 -0.98
N PHE A 170 -4.10 3.35 -0.04
CA PHE A 170 -5.54 3.15 -0.19
C PHE A 170 -6.20 4.51 -0.45
N VAL A 171 -6.80 4.69 -1.62
CA VAL A 171 -7.57 5.88 -1.99
C VAL A 171 -9.04 5.50 -1.96
N LYS A 172 -9.84 6.21 -1.16
CA LYS A 172 -11.29 6.07 -1.11
C LYS A 172 -11.94 7.23 -1.85
N HIS A 173 -12.92 6.90 -2.69
CA HIS A 173 -13.78 7.82 -3.40
C HIS A 173 -15.18 7.79 -2.78
N ASP A 174 -15.66 8.93 -2.35
CA ASP A 174 -17.05 9.17 -1.94
C ASP A 174 -17.61 10.32 -2.78
N SER A 175 -18.93 10.43 -2.90
CA SER A 175 -19.57 11.51 -3.67
C SER A 175 -19.19 12.92 -3.22
N HIS A 176 -18.62 13.08 -2.03
CA HIS A 176 -18.22 14.36 -1.47
C HIS A 176 -16.71 14.56 -1.35
N LYS A 177 -15.91 13.49 -1.36
CA LYS A 177 -14.47 13.60 -1.09
C LYS A 177 -13.69 12.38 -1.56
N THR A 178 -12.46 12.64 -1.98
CA THR A 178 -11.43 11.62 -2.16
C THR A 178 -10.40 11.75 -1.04
N ILE A 179 -10.07 10.65 -0.38
CA ILE A 179 -9.08 10.61 0.71
C ILE A 179 -8.15 9.44 0.47
N ALA A 180 -6.84 9.66 0.63
CA ALA A 180 -5.85 8.60 0.64
C ALA A 180 -5.38 8.28 2.07
N HIS A 181 -4.97 7.03 2.28
CA HIS A 181 -4.40 6.51 3.51
C HIS A 181 -3.18 5.64 3.20
N VAL A 182 -2.21 5.66 4.12
CA VAL A 182 -1.02 4.82 4.06
C VAL A 182 -1.18 3.67 5.04
N GLN A 183 -0.97 2.45 4.54
CA GLN A 183 -1.12 1.21 5.29
C GLN A 183 0.03 0.25 4.97
N THR A 184 0.17 -0.78 5.81
CA THR A 184 0.96 -1.96 5.50
C THR A 184 0.02 -3.07 5.04
N SER A 185 0.41 -3.82 4.01
CA SER A 185 -0.22 -5.07 3.61
C SER A 185 0.77 -6.20 3.78
N HIS A 186 0.31 -7.37 4.20
CA HIS A 186 1.12 -8.59 4.24
C HIS A 186 0.60 -9.57 3.20
N GLU A 187 1.52 -10.28 2.53
CA GLU A 187 1.17 -11.33 1.59
C GLU A 187 0.48 -12.48 2.34
N GLY A 188 -0.84 -12.63 2.13
CA GLY A 188 -1.69 -13.61 2.85
C GLY A 188 -2.98 -13.02 3.44
N ASP A 189 -3.08 -11.71 3.63
CA ASP A 189 -4.27 -11.04 4.17
C ASP A 189 -5.41 -10.82 3.15
N GLN A 190 -5.31 -11.43 1.96
CA GLN A 190 -6.22 -11.18 0.82
C GLN A 190 -7.61 -11.84 0.96
N HIS A 191 -7.97 -12.43 2.11
CA HIS A 191 -9.19 -13.25 2.23
C HIS A 191 -10.39 -12.66 3.00
N HIS A 192 -10.33 -11.42 3.50
CA HIS A 192 -11.48 -10.81 4.16
C HIS A 192 -11.66 -9.33 3.80
N GLY A 193 -12.40 -9.06 2.73
CA GLY A 193 -12.85 -7.72 2.34
C GLY A 193 -14.18 -7.77 1.64
#